data_AF-A0A7J4UP16-F1
#
_entry.id   AF-A0A7J4UP16-F1
#
_cell.length_a   1.000
_cell.length_b   1.000
_cell.length_c   1.000
_cell.angle_alpha   90.00
_cell.angle_beta   90.00
_cell.angle_gamma   90.00
#
_symmetry.space_group_name_H-M   'P 1'
#
loop_
_entity.id
_entity.type
_entity.pdbx_description
1 polymer ?
#
loop_
_entity_poly.entity_id
_entity_poly.type
_entity_poly.pdbx_seq_one_letter_code
_entity_poly.pdbx_strand_id
1 'polypeptide(L)'
;DAGQKEYAHDSNNVFANFERTAEKLSKSGKSIDREQVLMVFLLKHFDGITSYVDGHKSQREDVRGRIKDAIVYLMLLWGMIEEKDNDV
;
A
#
# COMPACT_ATOMS: atom_id res chain seq x y z
N ASP A 1 9.29 -3.43 14.19
CA ASP A 1 9.50 -4.87 13.94
C ASP A 1 8.27 -5.76 14.08
N ALA A 2 7.46 -5.66 15.15
CA ALA A 2 6.27 -6.53 15.29
C ALA A 2 5.19 -6.28 14.22
N GLY A 3 4.84 -5.01 13.94
CA GLY A 3 3.74 -4.69 13.02
C GLY A 3 4.00 -4.99 11.53
N GLN A 4 5.28 -5.03 11.11
CA GLN A 4 5.61 -5.38 9.72
C GLN A 4 5.51 -6.89 9.46
N LYS A 5 5.88 -7.72 10.44
CA LYS A 5 5.70 -9.18 10.37
C LYS A 5 4.22 -9.58 10.37
N GLU A 6 3.41 -8.85 11.12
CA GLU A 6 1.96 -9.04 11.15
C GLU A 6 1.30 -8.63 9.82
N TYR A 7 1.86 -7.64 9.11
CA TYR A 7 1.31 -7.19 7.83
C TYR A 7 1.49 -8.18 6.68
N ALA A 8 2.69 -8.76 6.55
CA ALA A 8 2.97 -9.74 5.50
C ALA A 8 2.17 -11.04 5.75
N HIS A 9 2.07 -11.52 7.00
CA HIS A 9 1.48 -12.81 7.41
C HIS A 9 2.07 -14.07 6.73
N ASP A 10 2.66 -13.92 5.54
CA ASP A 10 3.37 -14.90 4.74
C ASP A 10 4.69 -14.27 4.28
N SER A 11 5.82 -14.83 4.71
CA SER A 11 7.14 -14.35 4.28
C SER A 11 7.44 -14.65 2.80
N ASN A 12 6.66 -15.52 2.17
CA ASN A 12 6.84 -15.96 0.79
C ASN A 12 5.96 -15.17 -0.19
N ASN A 13 4.96 -14.43 0.31
CA ASN A 13 4.10 -13.57 -0.50
C ASN A 13 4.01 -12.18 0.12
N VAL A 14 4.83 -11.27 -0.39
CA VAL A 14 4.89 -9.87 0.06
C VAL A 14 3.64 -9.05 -0.32
N PHE A 15 2.75 -9.60 -1.16
CA PHE A 15 1.51 -8.96 -1.61
C PHE A 15 0.25 -9.48 -0.89
N ALA A 16 0.39 -10.48 0.00
CA ALA A 16 -0.72 -11.21 0.58
C ALA A 16 -1.75 -10.33 1.31
N ASN A 17 -1.34 -9.21 1.89
CA ASN A 17 -2.26 -8.26 2.53
C ASN A 17 -3.19 -7.58 1.52
N PHE A 18 -2.67 -7.18 0.36
CA PHE A 18 -3.44 -6.52 -0.69
C PHE A 18 -4.39 -7.51 -1.36
N GLU A 19 -3.92 -8.74 -1.62
CA GLU A 19 -4.72 -9.83 -2.20
C GLU A 19 -5.91 -10.21 -1.30
N ARG A 20 -5.66 -10.50 -0.01
CA ARG A 20 -6.74 -10.81 0.94
C ARG A 20 -7.75 -9.67 1.07
N THR A 21 -7.30 -8.42 0.95
CA THR A 21 -8.18 -7.25 1.03
C THR A 21 -8.99 -7.10 -0.26
N ALA A 22 -8.36 -7.31 -1.41
CA ALA A 22 -9.00 -7.32 -2.72
C ALA A 22 -10.10 -8.39 -2.78
N GLU A 23 -9.81 -9.62 -2.34
CA GLU A 23 -10.80 -10.71 -2.24
C GLU A 23 -12.01 -10.33 -1.36
N LYS A 24 -11.76 -9.68 -0.22
CA LYS A 24 -12.83 -9.23 0.69
C LYS A 24 -13.72 -8.19 0.03
N LEU A 25 -13.13 -7.24 -0.71
CA LEU A 25 -13.86 -6.15 -1.36
C LEU A 25 -14.57 -6.62 -2.63
N SER A 26 -14.00 -7.57 -3.36
CA SER A 26 -14.59 -8.16 -4.57
C SER A 26 -15.91 -8.88 -4.33
N LYS A 27 -16.20 -9.28 -3.08
CA LYS A 27 -17.50 -9.84 -2.67
C LYS A 27 -18.68 -8.86 -2.83
N SER A 28 -18.41 -7.59 -3.11
CA SER A 28 -19.43 -6.56 -3.40
C SER A 28 -19.95 -6.58 -4.85
N GLY A 29 -19.50 -7.51 -5.70
CA GLY A 29 -19.94 -7.65 -7.10
C GLY A 29 -19.11 -6.86 -8.11
N LYS A 30 -18.05 -6.17 -7.66
CA LYS A 30 -17.05 -5.50 -8.49
C LYS A 30 -15.69 -6.14 -8.25
N SER A 31 -15.04 -6.67 -9.29
CA SER A 31 -13.66 -7.16 -9.15
C SER A 31 -12.75 -6.00 -8.76
N ILE A 32 -12.00 -6.20 -7.68
CA ILE A 32 -10.98 -5.32 -7.19
C ILE A 32 -9.67 -6.10 -7.18
N ASP A 33 -8.64 -5.51 -7.76
CA ASP A 33 -7.31 -6.11 -7.87
C ASP A 33 -6.38 -5.59 -6.76
N ARG A 34 -5.30 -6.33 -6.48
CA ARG A 34 -4.35 -6.00 -5.39
C ARG A 34 -3.69 -4.63 -5.58
N GLU A 35 -3.45 -4.21 -6.81
CA GLU A 35 -2.89 -2.90 -7.17
C GLU A 35 -3.86 -1.77 -6.80
N GLN A 36 -5.16 -1.98 -6.97
CA GLN A 36 -6.18 -1.00 -6.58
C GLN A 36 -6.25 -0.85 -5.06
N VAL A 37 -6.11 -1.94 -4.31
CA VAL A 37 -6.02 -1.88 -2.85
C VAL A 37 -4.75 -1.16 -2.40
N LEU A 38 -3.60 -1.48 -3.00
CA LEU A 38 -2.34 -0.79 -2.70
C LEU A 38 -2.48 0.71 -2.94
N MET A 39 -3.12 1.12 -4.04
CA MET A 39 -3.35 2.52 -4.35
C MET A 39 -4.15 3.25 -3.26
N VAL A 40 -5.17 2.62 -2.68
CA VAL A 40 -5.92 3.20 -1.55
C VAL A 40 -5.01 3.49 -0.35
N PHE A 41 -4.12 2.54 -0.01
CA PHE A 41 -3.16 2.75 1.09
C PHE A 41 -2.15 3.84 0.75
N LEU A 42 -1.64 3.88 -0.47
CA LEU A 42 -0.71 4.92 -0.93
C LEU A 42 -1.34 6.31 -0.88
N LEU A 43 -2.57 6.48 -1.36
CA LEU A 43 -3.28 7.76 -1.38
C LEU A 43 -3.45 8.35 0.03
N LYS A 44 -3.73 7.52 1.04
CA LYS A 44 -3.75 7.97 2.46
C LYS A 44 -2.43 8.67 2.85
N HIS A 45 -1.28 8.14 2.41
CA HIS A 45 0.01 8.76 2.72
C HIS A 45 0.25 10.02 1.90
N PHE A 46 -0.15 10.04 0.62
CA PHE A 46 -0.08 11.25 -0.19
C PHE A 46 -0.93 12.39 0.36
N ASP A 47 -2.15 12.13 0.84
CA ASP A 47 -2.99 13.17 1.45
C ASP A 47 -2.27 13.86 2.62
N GLY A 48 -1.61 13.09 3.48
CA GLY A 48 -0.81 13.64 4.57
C GLY A 48 0.44 14.37 4.10
N ILE A 49 1.12 13.89 3.05
CA ILE A 49 2.29 14.57 2.46
C ILE A 49 1.87 15.91 1.84
N THR A 50 0.80 15.93 1.06
CA THR A 50 0.23 17.15 0.45
C THR A 50 -0.14 18.15 1.52
N SER A 51 -0.88 17.72 2.55
CA SER A 51 -1.22 18.58 3.70
C SER A 51 0.03 19.17 4.38
N TYR A 52 1.11 18.40 4.51
CA TYR A 52 2.38 18.91 5.06
C TYR A 52 3.01 19.97 4.14
N VAL A 53 3.02 19.75 2.83
CA VAL A 53 3.53 20.70 1.82
C VAL A 53 2.72 22.00 1.87
N ASP A 54 1.41 21.92 2.06
CA ASP A 54 0.49 23.06 2.19
C ASP A 54 0.65 23.82 3.54
N GLY A 55 1.59 23.40 4.39
CA GLY A 55 1.93 24.10 5.62
C GLY A 55 1.28 23.52 6.88
N HIS A 56 0.45 22.48 6.78
CA HIS A 56 -0.11 21.80 7.95
C HIS A 56 0.91 20.85 8.59
N LYS A 57 1.71 21.39 9.51
CA LYS A 57 2.81 20.66 10.17
C LYS A 57 2.38 19.81 11.37
N SER A 58 1.24 20.11 11.99
CA SER A 58 0.70 19.31 13.11
C SER A 58 -0.16 18.17 12.57
N GLN A 59 0.45 16.99 12.44
CA GLN A 59 -0.21 15.77 12.00
C GLN A 59 -0.01 14.67 13.04
N ARG A 60 -0.99 13.74 13.15
CA ARG A 60 -0.91 12.59 14.06
C ARG A 60 0.22 11.62 13.70
N GLU A 61 0.50 11.44 12.41
CA GLU A 61 1.62 10.65 11.90
C GLU A 61 2.66 11.62 11.30
N ASP A 62 3.94 11.43 11.60
CA ASP A 62 5.03 12.26 11.07
C ASP A 62 5.16 12.13 9.55
N VAL A 63 5.41 13.26 8.87
CA VAL A 63 5.49 13.29 7.40
C VAL A 63 6.63 12.41 6.86
N ARG A 64 7.75 12.25 7.59
CA ARG A 64 8.86 11.41 7.13
C ARG A 64 8.46 9.94 7.17
N GLY A 65 7.68 9.54 8.17
CA GLY A 65 7.04 8.22 8.22
C GLY A 65 6.15 8.00 7.00
N ARG A 66 5.30 8.97 6.67
CA ARG A 66 4.43 8.89 5.47
C ARG A 66 5.21 8.78 4.17
N ILE A 67 6.29 9.56 4.01
CA ILE A 67 7.17 9.49 2.84
C ILE A 67 7.81 8.10 2.75
N LYS A 68 8.31 7.57 3.87
CA LYS A 68 8.90 6.23 3.91
C LYS A 68 7.90 5.16 3.48
N ASP A 69 6.66 5.22 3.97
CA ASP A 69 5.61 4.26 3.61
C ASP A 69 5.21 4.41 2.14
N ALA A 70 5.14 5.63 1.61
CA ALA A 70 4.89 5.87 0.18
C ALA A 70 5.97 5.24 -0.72
N ILE A 71 7.25 5.36 -0.36
CA ILE A 71 8.35 4.70 -1.08
C ILE A 71 8.17 3.18 -1.05
N VAL A 72 7.83 2.59 0.10
CA VAL A 72 7.58 1.14 0.21
C VAL A 72 6.42 0.71 -0.68
N TYR A 73 5.30 1.44 -0.69
CA TYR A 73 4.18 1.11 -1.56
C TYR A 73 4.50 1.26 -3.04
N LEU A 74 5.30 2.24 -3.43
CA LEU A 74 5.76 2.37 -4.82
C LEU A 74 6.66 1.20 -5.25
N MET A 75 7.56 0.74 -4.36
CA MET A 75 8.37 -0.46 -4.63
C MET A 75 7.52 -1.73 -4.74
N LEU A 76 6.49 -1.88 -3.90
CA LEU A 76 5.56 -3.01 -3.97
C LEU A 76 4.74 -2.98 -5.26
N LEU A 77 4.26 -1.81 -5.68
CA LEU A 77 3.57 -1.65 -6.96
C LEU A 77 4.48 -2.00 -8.15
N TRP A 78 5.73 -1.55 -8.12
CA TRP A 78 6.72 -1.95 -9.12
C TRP A 78 6.89 -3.48 -9.14
N GLY A 79 7.06 -4.11 -7.98
CA GLY A 79 7.15 -5.58 -7.89
C GLY A 79 5.92 -6.32 -8.44
N MET A 80 4.71 -5.80 -8.21
CA MET A 80 3.48 -6.37 -8.78
C MET A 80 3.45 -6.30 -10.30
N ILE A 81 3.97 -5.22 -10.89
CA ILE A 81 4.07 -5.04 -12.34
C ILE A 81 5.12 -5.99 -12.92
N GLU A 82 6.30 -6.07 -12.33
CA GLU A 82 7.36 -6.99 -12.78
C GLU A 82 6.92 -8.46 -12.68
N GLU A 83 6.24 -8.87 -11.60
CA GLU A 83 5.70 -10.23 -11.49
C GLU A 83 4.69 -10.50 -12.61
N LYS A 84 3.79 -9.55 -12.88
CA LYS A 84 2.79 -9.68 -13.94
C LYS A 84 3.39 -9.73 -15.34
N ASP A 85 4.46 -8.98 -15.61
CA ASP A 85 5.11 -8.92 -16.93
C ASP A 85 6.06 -10.10 -17.16
N ASN A 86 6.64 -10.68 -16.10
CA ASN A 86 7.52 -11.86 -16.19
C ASN A 86 6.75 -13.20 -16.17
N ASP A 87 5.49 -13.21 -15.71
CA ASP A 87 4.57 -14.37 -15.79
C ASP A 87 3.79 -14.46 -17.13
N VAL A 88 4.19 -13.66 -18.14
CA VAL A 88 3.67 -13.70 -19.54
C VAL A 88 4.60 -14.49 -20.46
#